data_AF-A0A3M1DMM2-F1
#
_entry.id   AF-A0A3M1DMM2-F1
#
_cell.length_a   1.000
_cell.length_b   1.000
_cell.length_c   1.000
_cell.angle_alpha   90.00
_cell.angle_beta   90.00
_cell.angle_gamma   90.00
#
_symmetry.space_group_name_H-M   'P 1'
#
loop_
_entity.id
_entity.type
_entity.pdbx_description
1 polymer ?
#
loop_
_entity_poly.entity_id
_entity_poly.type
_entity_poly.pdbx_seq_one_letter_code
_entity_poly.pdbx_strand_id
1 'polypeptide(L)'
;HLDSAGYSLDQRAAAKGEALTPEGVADALRAEEEWRQVLASLVVCFFARGVYTPEVVGRALAVAGMPRSADDLARLGAETLARKQAFKTREGFDPARLRIPRRILETPSPLGTLDEEFLRRAIARFHSDSL
;
A
#
# COMPACT_ATOMS: atom_id res chain seq x y z
N HIS A 1 -4.32 -5.36 -9.10
CA HIS A 1 -3.05 -4.99 -9.76
C HIS A 1 -2.88 -3.47 -9.81
N LEU A 2 -3.96 -2.73 -10.15
CA LEU A 2 -4.05 -1.27 -10.03
C LEU A 2 -4.57 -0.79 -8.67
N ASP A 3 -5.17 -1.67 -7.86
CA ASP A 3 -5.61 -1.37 -6.50
C ASP A 3 -4.45 -1.51 -5.49
N SER A 4 -4.72 -1.91 -4.25
CA SER A 4 -3.70 -2.24 -3.25
C SER A 4 -2.96 -3.56 -3.57
N ALA A 5 -1.81 -3.79 -2.93
CA ALA A 5 -1.08 -5.05 -3.05
C ALA A 5 -1.62 -6.19 -2.17
N GLY A 6 -2.85 -6.07 -1.63
CA GLY A 6 -3.44 -7.05 -0.71
C GLY A 6 -3.38 -8.48 -1.24
N TYR A 7 -3.79 -8.69 -2.49
CA TYR A 7 -3.72 -10.02 -3.11
C TYR A 7 -2.31 -10.64 -3.11
N SER A 8 -1.28 -9.85 -3.40
CA SER A 8 0.10 -10.34 -3.41
C SER A 8 0.66 -10.55 -2.01
N LEU A 9 0.17 -9.80 -1.02
CA LEU A 9 0.49 -10.04 0.38
C LEU A 9 -0.12 -11.37 0.85
N ASP A 10 -1.40 -11.58 0.59
CA ASP A 10 -2.12 -12.79 0.98
C ASP A 10 -1.51 -14.06 0.36
N GLN A 11 -1.18 -14.01 -0.93
CA GLN A 11 -0.53 -15.13 -1.61
C GLN A 11 0.83 -15.49 -0.99
N ARG A 12 1.63 -14.48 -0.64
CA ARG A 12 2.95 -14.70 -0.02
C ARG A 12 2.81 -15.29 1.37
N ALA A 13 1.86 -14.80 2.17
CA ALA A 13 1.56 -15.35 3.48
C ALA A 13 1.09 -16.82 3.38
N ALA A 14 0.15 -17.10 2.48
CA ALA A 14 -0.37 -18.44 2.25
C ALA A 14 0.72 -19.43 1.81
N ALA A 15 1.60 -19.01 0.89
CA ALA A 15 2.71 -19.84 0.42
C ALA A 15 3.72 -20.19 1.53
N LYS A 16 3.83 -19.36 2.57
CA LYS A 16 4.74 -19.57 3.71
C LYS A 16 4.07 -20.17 4.95
N GLY A 17 2.74 -20.30 4.95
CA GLY A 17 1.98 -20.66 6.15
C GLY A 17 2.07 -19.60 7.26
N GLU A 18 2.31 -18.34 6.90
CA GLU A 18 2.41 -17.23 7.86
C GLU A 18 1.02 -16.70 8.21
N ALA A 19 0.74 -16.55 9.51
CA ALA A 19 -0.45 -15.86 9.98
C ALA A 19 -0.24 -14.34 9.87
N LEU A 20 -1.24 -13.65 9.30
CA LEU A 20 -1.23 -12.19 9.19
C LEU A 20 -1.81 -11.55 10.45
N THR A 21 -1.29 -10.40 10.84
CA THR A 21 -1.87 -9.52 11.86
C THR A 21 -2.46 -8.27 11.22
N PRO A 22 -3.49 -7.63 11.80
CA PRO A 22 -4.05 -6.40 11.26
C PRO A 22 -3.00 -5.31 11.06
N GLU A 23 -2.10 -5.15 12.04
CA GLU A 23 -1.05 -4.14 12.02
C GLU A 23 0.01 -4.46 10.97
N GLY A 24 0.43 -5.73 10.87
CA GLY A 24 1.40 -6.15 9.85
C GLY A 24 0.86 -5.99 8.43
N VAL A 25 -0.42 -6.27 8.21
CA VAL A 25 -1.09 -6.02 6.92
C VAL A 25 -1.11 -4.54 6.61
N ALA A 26 -1.53 -3.71 7.57
CA ALA A 26 -1.62 -2.27 7.39
C ALA A 26 -0.25 -1.65 7.06
N ASP A 27 0.78 -1.99 7.83
CA ASP A 27 2.13 -1.46 7.65
C ASP A 27 2.74 -1.91 6.32
N ALA A 28 2.55 -3.18 5.93
CA ALA A 28 3.02 -3.71 4.64
C ALA A 28 2.33 -3.05 3.45
N LEU A 29 1.00 -2.86 3.53
CA LEU A 29 0.24 -2.19 2.48
C LEU A 29 0.57 -0.70 2.39
N ARG A 30 0.87 -0.05 3.52
CA ARG A 30 1.31 1.35 3.55
C ARG A 30 2.66 1.52 2.87
N ALA A 31 3.64 0.71 3.24
CA ALA A 31 4.97 0.74 2.61
C ALA A 31 4.89 0.52 1.08
N GLU A 32 4.04 -0.41 0.63
CA GLU A 32 3.78 -0.60 -0.80
C GLU A 32 3.13 0.65 -1.42
N GLU A 33 2.10 1.24 -0.80
CA GLU A 33 1.41 2.42 -1.33
C GLU A 33 2.34 3.64 -1.40
N GLU A 34 3.24 3.83 -0.43
CA GLU A 34 4.27 4.88 -0.45
C GLU A 34 5.20 4.70 -1.66
N TRP A 35 5.72 3.48 -1.87
CA TRP A 35 6.54 3.19 -3.05
C TRP A 35 5.77 3.41 -4.35
N ARG A 36 4.49 3.06 -4.39
CA ARG A 36 3.64 3.30 -5.56
C ARG A 36 3.45 4.78 -5.88
N GLN A 37 3.56 5.68 -4.91
CA GLN A 37 3.50 7.11 -5.24
C GLN A 37 4.73 7.57 -6.03
N VAL A 38 5.92 6.99 -5.75
CA VAL A 38 7.12 7.20 -6.56
C VAL A 38 6.91 6.68 -7.98
N LEU A 39 6.47 5.43 -8.10
CA LEU A 39 6.24 4.79 -9.40
C LEU A 39 5.17 5.49 -10.23
N ALA A 40 4.07 5.93 -9.61
CA ALA A 40 3.02 6.70 -10.27
C ALA A 40 3.56 8.04 -10.81
N SER A 41 4.43 8.71 -10.06
CA SER A 41 5.08 9.97 -10.48
C SER A 41 5.99 9.78 -11.70
N LEU A 42 6.54 8.58 -11.88
CA LEU A 42 7.33 8.18 -13.05
C LEU A 42 6.48 7.66 -14.20
N VAL A 43 5.16 7.57 -14.03
CA VAL A 43 4.19 7.10 -15.04
C VAL A 43 4.55 5.70 -15.57
N VAL A 44 5.08 4.83 -14.71
CA VAL A 44 5.46 3.47 -15.11
C VAL A 44 4.25 2.53 -15.18
N CYS A 45 4.40 1.40 -15.87
CA CYS A 45 3.40 0.35 -15.87
C CYS A 45 3.44 -0.46 -14.55
N PHE A 46 2.33 -0.47 -13.81
CA PHE A 46 2.24 -1.20 -12.53
C PHE A 46 2.26 -2.73 -12.65
N PHE A 47 2.06 -3.30 -13.84
CA PHE A 47 2.29 -4.73 -14.07
C PHE A 47 3.76 -5.11 -13.87
N ALA A 48 4.68 -4.22 -14.27
CA ALA A 48 6.12 -4.43 -14.15
C ALA A 48 6.70 -3.81 -12.86
N ARG A 49 5.88 -3.36 -11.90
CA ARG A 49 6.34 -2.62 -10.72
C ARG A 49 7.46 -3.30 -9.92
N GLY A 50 7.49 -4.64 -9.91
CA GLY A 50 8.50 -5.42 -9.20
C GLY A 50 9.93 -5.27 -9.74
N VAL A 51 10.12 -4.85 -10.99
CA VAL A 51 11.47 -4.61 -11.55
C VAL A 51 11.99 -3.20 -11.29
N TYR A 52 11.10 -2.26 -10.92
CA TYR A 52 11.47 -0.90 -10.57
C TYR A 52 11.75 -0.84 -9.07
N THR A 53 12.95 -1.27 -8.68
CA THR A 53 13.43 -1.13 -7.30
C THR A 53 13.94 0.31 -7.06
N PRO A 54 14.09 0.77 -5.80
CA PRO A 54 14.70 2.06 -5.49
C PRO A 54 16.05 2.29 -6.16
N GLU A 55 16.89 1.25 -6.24
CA GLU A 55 18.21 1.30 -6.85
C GLU A 55 18.12 1.44 -8.39
N VAL A 56 17.21 0.69 -9.02
CA VAL A 56 16.98 0.78 -10.47
C VAL A 56 16.44 2.16 -10.84
N VAL A 57 15.45 2.65 -10.09
CA VAL A 57 14.86 3.99 -10.29
C VAL A 57 15.92 5.08 -10.08
N GLY A 58 16.70 5.01 -8.99
CA GLY A 58 17.76 5.98 -8.70
C GLY A 58 18.80 6.06 -9.82
N ARG A 59 19.25 4.91 -10.35
CA ARG A 59 20.17 4.87 -11.50
C ARG A 59 19.56 5.48 -12.76
N ALA A 60 18.30 5.16 -13.07
CA ALA A 60 17.62 5.70 -14.25
C ALA A 60 17.46 7.23 -14.17
N LEU A 61 17.06 7.74 -13.00
CA LEU A 61 16.92 9.18 -12.76
C LEU A 61 18.25 9.92 -12.83
N ALA A 62 19.35 9.32 -12.36
CA ALA A 62 20.68 9.90 -12.48
C ALA A 62 21.10 10.11 -13.95
N VAL A 63 20.80 9.14 -14.84
CA VAL A 63 21.03 9.29 -16.29
C VAL A 63 20.22 10.45 -16.88
N ALA A 64 19.03 10.69 -16.36
CA ALA A 64 18.17 11.82 -16.76
C ALA A 64 18.56 13.16 -16.12
N GLY A 65 19.70 13.24 -15.40
CA GLY A 65 20.15 14.47 -14.75
C GLY A 65 19.39 14.81 -13.45
N MET A 66 18.65 13.86 -12.88
CA MET A 66 17.86 14.04 -11.66
C MET A 66 18.27 13.04 -10.57
N PRO A 67 19.53 13.04 -10.09
CA PRO A 67 19.96 12.05 -9.10
C PRO A 67 19.09 12.09 -7.84
N ARG A 68 18.65 10.90 -7.40
CA ARG A 68 17.87 10.67 -6.18
C ARG A 68 18.41 9.44 -5.45
N SER A 69 18.61 9.56 -4.15
CA SER A 69 18.91 8.41 -3.30
C SER A 69 17.65 7.60 -2.99
N ALA A 70 17.81 6.37 -2.47
CA ALA A 70 16.67 5.58 -2.00
C ALA A 70 15.88 6.33 -0.91
N ASP A 71 16.56 7.03 -0.01
CA ASP A 71 15.93 7.82 1.06
C ASP A 71 15.14 9.02 0.50
N ASP A 72 15.64 9.68 -0.55
CA ASP A 72 14.89 10.74 -1.23
C ASP A 72 13.60 10.21 -1.85
N LEU A 73 13.66 9.04 -2.48
CA LEU A 73 12.50 8.40 -3.08
C LEU A 73 11.50 7.93 -2.02
N ALA A 74 11.97 7.33 -0.92
CA ALA A 74 11.13 6.93 0.21
C ALA A 74 10.39 8.14 0.81
N ARG A 75 11.12 9.24 1.07
CA ARG A 75 10.53 10.49 1.55
C ARG A 75 9.52 11.07 0.57
N LEU A 76 9.82 11.10 -0.73
CA LEU A 76 8.89 11.54 -1.76
C LEU A 76 7.60 10.71 -1.76
N GLY A 77 7.73 9.38 -1.63
CA GLY A 77 6.60 8.45 -1.59
C GLY A 77 5.68 8.71 -0.39
N ALA A 78 6.27 8.81 0.81
CA ALA A 78 5.56 9.08 2.06
C ALA A 78 4.86 10.46 2.04
N GLU A 79 5.57 11.53 1.62
CA GLU A 79 4.99 12.87 1.53
C GLU A 79 3.84 12.93 0.50
N THR A 80 4.00 12.26 -0.64
CA THR A 80 2.96 12.23 -1.68
C THR A 80 1.71 11.50 -1.20
N LEU A 81 1.89 10.36 -0.50
CA LEU A 81 0.79 9.62 0.10
C LEU A 81 0.08 10.47 1.16
N ALA A 82 0.83 11.14 2.04
CA ALA A 82 0.27 12.03 3.05
C ALA A 82 -0.56 13.17 2.42
N ARG A 83 -0.05 13.83 1.37
CA ARG A 83 -0.80 14.86 0.63
C ARG A 83 -2.08 14.31 0.00
N LYS A 84 -2.04 13.10 -0.57
CA LYS A 84 -3.22 12.41 -1.14
C LYS A 84 -4.26 12.10 -0.07
N GLN A 85 -3.85 11.68 1.12
CA GLN A 85 -4.77 11.43 2.25
C GLN A 85 -5.33 12.73 2.84
N ALA A 86 -4.51 13.77 2.98
CA ALA A 86 -4.95 15.09 3.42
C ALA A 86 -6.00 15.67 2.47
N PHE A 87 -5.79 15.52 1.15
CA PHE A 87 -6.79 15.88 0.14
C PHE A 87 -8.09 15.11 0.36
N LYS A 88 -8.06 13.77 0.45
CA LYS A 88 -9.26 12.95 0.66
C LYS A 88 -10.03 13.36 1.92
N THR A 89 -9.33 13.53 3.03
CA THR A 89 -9.92 13.91 4.31
C THR A 89 -10.58 15.28 4.24
N ARG A 90 -9.90 16.26 3.60
CA ARG A 90 -10.47 17.59 3.35
C ARG A 90 -11.77 17.51 2.52
N GLU A 91 -11.83 16.61 1.55
CA GLU A 91 -13.03 16.37 0.73
C GLU A 91 -14.08 15.47 1.44
N GLY A 92 -13.93 15.20 2.74
CA GLY A 92 -14.92 14.48 3.54
C GLY A 92 -14.80 12.96 3.53
N PHE A 93 -13.70 12.39 3.04
CA PHE A 93 -13.42 10.96 3.19
C PHE A 93 -13.13 10.62 4.65
N ASP A 94 -13.86 9.66 5.20
CA ASP A 94 -13.69 9.17 6.56
C ASP A 94 -13.45 7.65 6.54
N PRO A 95 -12.24 7.17 6.90
CA PRO A 95 -11.92 5.75 6.90
C PRO A 95 -12.74 4.96 7.94
N ALA A 96 -13.17 5.58 9.04
CA ALA A 96 -13.99 4.90 10.06
C ALA A 96 -15.40 4.57 9.56
N ARG A 97 -15.86 5.28 8.53
CA ARG A 97 -17.19 5.11 7.91
C ARG A 97 -17.16 4.22 6.67
N LEU A 98 -16.02 3.60 6.34
CA LEU A 98 -15.93 2.66 5.23
C LEU A 98 -16.89 1.48 5.44
N ARG A 99 -17.70 1.21 4.42
CA ARG A 99 -18.58 0.04 4.40
C ARG A 99 -17.77 -1.18 3.97
N ILE A 100 -17.59 -2.13 4.88
CA ILE A 100 -17.01 -3.44 4.58
C ILE A 100 -18.08 -4.27 3.83
N PRO A 101 -17.83 -4.72 2.59
CA PRO A 101 -18.82 -5.51 1.84
C PRO A 101 -19.01 -6.89 2.47
N ARG A 102 -20.22 -7.19 2.96
CA ARG A 102 -20.57 -8.45 3.65
C ARG A 102 -20.06 -9.72 2.97
N ARG A 103 -20.10 -9.78 1.63
CA ARG A 103 -19.66 -10.94 0.84
C ARG A 103 -18.22 -11.38 1.14
N ILE A 104 -17.31 -10.46 1.46
CA ILE A 104 -15.90 -10.81 1.74
C ILE A 104 -15.73 -11.53 3.08
N LEU A 105 -16.69 -11.39 3.99
CA LEU A 105 -16.71 -12.05 5.30
C LEU A 105 -17.33 -13.45 5.23
N GLU A 106 -18.13 -13.71 4.19
CA GLU A 106 -18.85 -14.98 4.00
C GLU A 106 -18.09 -15.97 3.11
N THR A 107 -17.16 -15.47 2.30
CA THR A 107 -16.42 -16.29 1.32
C THR A 107 -15.07 -16.70 1.91
N PRO A 108 -14.80 -18.00 2.11
CA PRO A 108 -13.51 -18.46 2.60
C PRO A 108 -12.38 -18.09 1.62
N SER A 109 -11.23 -17.69 2.17
CA SER A 109 -10.00 -17.46 1.41
C SER A 109 -8.98 -18.59 1.68
N PRO A 110 -7.87 -18.67 0.93
CA PRO A 110 -6.76 -19.58 1.26
C PRO A 110 -6.17 -19.38 2.66
N LEU A 111 -6.36 -18.21 3.27
CA LEU A 111 -5.94 -17.89 4.64
C LEU A 111 -7.07 -18.11 5.67
N GLY A 112 -8.20 -18.69 5.26
CA GLY A 112 -9.39 -18.85 6.08
C GLY A 112 -10.43 -17.76 5.86
N THR A 113 -11.42 -17.70 6.75
CA THR A 113 -12.50 -16.71 6.71
C THR A 113 -11.99 -15.37 7.23
N LEU A 114 -12.33 -14.28 6.54
CA LEU A 114 -11.98 -12.93 6.99
C LEU A 114 -12.91 -12.49 8.14
N ASP A 115 -12.30 -11.89 9.14
CA ASP A 115 -13.00 -11.30 10.27
C ASP A 115 -13.17 -9.77 10.08
N GLU A 116 -14.33 -9.23 10.45
CA GLU A 116 -14.61 -7.81 10.28
C GLU A 116 -13.77 -6.96 11.25
N GLU A 117 -13.55 -7.44 12.47
CA GLU A 117 -12.73 -6.72 13.45
C GLU A 117 -11.28 -6.61 12.96
N PHE A 118 -10.72 -7.71 12.43
CA PHE A 118 -9.42 -7.71 11.76
C PHE A 118 -9.32 -6.60 10.70
N LEU A 119 -10.29 -6.53 9.79
CA LEU A 119 -10.29 -5.53 8.72
C LEU A 119 -10.40 -4.11 9.27
N ARG A 120 -11.26 -3.87 10.27
CA ARG A 120 -11.41 -2.55 10.89
C ARG A 120 -10.14 -2.09 11.58
N ARG A 121 -9.44 -2.98 12.29
CA ARG A 121 -8.14 -2.68 12.90
C ARG A 121 -7.08 -2.36 11.87
N ALA A 122 -7.00 -3.14 10.78
CA ALA A 122 -6.06 -2.87 9.69
C ALA A 122 -6.33 -1.53 9.01
N ILE A 123 -7.60 -1.19 8.74
CA ILE A 123 -8.00 0.12 8.19
C ILE A 123 -7.59 1.25 9.14
N ALA A 124 -7.92 1.13 10.44
CA ALA A 124 -7.57 2.14 11.43
C ALA A 124 -6.06 2.37 11.51
N ARG A 125 -5.26 1.28 11.53
CA ARG A 125 -3.80 1.35 11.54
C ARG A 125 -3.24 1.98 10.26
N PHE A 126 -3.74 1.60 9.09
CA PHE A 126 -3.27 2.16 7.81
C PHE A 126 -3.40 3.68 7.77
N HIS A 127 -4.47 4.20 8.39
CA HIS A 127 -4.80 5.63 8.42
C HIS A 127 -4.30 6.38 9.66
N SER A 128 -3.66 5.71 10.65
CA SER A 128 -3.27 6.35 11.92
C SER A 128 -2.29 7.51 11.76
N ASP A 129 -1.42 7.44 10.74
CA ASP A 129 -0.35 8.41 10.50
C ASP A 129 -0.76 9.44 9.42
N SER A 130 -2.07 9.54 9.13
CA SER A 130 -2.64 10.45 8.11
C SER A 130 -3.82 11.28 8.64
N LEU A 131 -4.17 11.10 9.91
CA LEU A 131 -5.14 11.88 10.68
C LEU A 131 -4.36 12.73 11.71
#